data_AF-A0A951KZM0-F1
#
_entry.id   AF-A0A951KZM0-F1
#
_cell.length_a   1.000
_cell.length_b   1.000
_cell.length_c   1.000
_cell.angle_alpha   90.00
_cell.angle_beta   90.00
_cell.angle_gamma   90.00
#
_symmetry.space_group_name_H-M   'P 1'
#
loop_
_entity.id
_entity.type
_entity.pdbx_description
1 polymer ?
#
loop_
_entity_poly.entity_id
_entity_poly.type
_entity_poly.pdbx_seq_one_letter_code
_entity_poly.pdbx_strand_id
1 'polypeptide(L)'
;MAAVSNGWHPGLRESATFDRGAIAEIQRAAREGMYDIRGFGAKRPVPHFDDLLFLGASVSRYPLEGYRERCGTDVLIGARHAREPVKLDIPITIAGMSFGALSGPAKEALGRGATEVGTSTTTGDGGM
;
A
#
# COMPACT_ATOMS: atom_id res chain seq x y z
N MET A 1 5.43 4.55 48.63
CA MET A 1 5.04 5.18 47.35
C MET A 1 6.30 5.74 46.69
N ALA A 2 6.90 4.99 45.76
CA ALA A 2 8.05 5.46 45.01
C ALA A 2 7.56 6.32 43.84
N ALA A 3 7.98 7.58 43.79
CA ALA A 3 7.71 8.46 42.66
C ALA A 3 8.35 7.84 41.41
N VAL A 4 7.52 7.48 40.43
CA VAL A 4 8.00 7.12 39.09
C VAL A 4 8.63 8.38 38.51
N SER A 5 9.95 8.39 38.39
CA SER A 5 10.68 9.51 37.78
C SER A 5 10.21 9.65 36.33
N ASN A 6 9.52 10.76 36.01
CA ASN A 6 9.19 11.19 34.65
C ASN A 6 10.43 11.67 33.87
N GLY A 7 11.58 11.04 34.12
CA GLY A 7 12.89 11.49 33.68
C GLY A 7 13.18 11.07 32.25
N TRP A 8 13.46 12.06 31.39
CA TRP A 8 14.28 11.84 30.22
C TRP A 8 15.55 11.09 30.63
N HIS A 9 15.74 9.87 30.12
CA HIS A 9 16.93 9.05 30.36
C HIS A 9 17.91 9.25 29.19
N PRO A 10 18.99 10.03 29.35
CA PRO A 10 19.97 10.21 28.30
C PRO A 10 20.55 8.86 27.88
N GLY A 11 20.41 8.52 26.60
CA GLY A 11 20.95 7.29 25.99
C GLY A 11 19.91 6.25 25.55
N LEU A 12 18.65 6.35 26.00
CA LEU A 12 17.59 5.48 25.49
C LEU A 12 16.98 6.07 24.21
N ARG A 13 17.10 5.34 23.09
CA ARG A 13 16.42 5.66 21.84
C ARG A 13 14.99 5.13 21.88
N GLU A 14 14.07 5.90 21.30
CA GLU A 14 12.69 5.46 21.14
C GLU A 14 12.62 4.23 20.23
N SER A 15 11.71 3.29 20.55
CA SER A 15 11.50 2.10 19.72
C SER A 15 10.84 2.51 18.41
N ALA A 16 11.37 2.01 17.28
CA ALA A 16 10.77 2.23 15.97
C ALA A 16 9.40 1.55 15.81
N THR A 17 9.11 0.51 16.61
CA THR A 17 7.86 -0.25 16.54
C THR A 17 6.86 0.18 17.61
N PHE A 18 7.36 0.56 18.78
CA PHE A 18 6.55 0.94 19.94
C PHE A 18 6.99 2.32 20.44
N ASP A 19 6.75 3.34 19.61
CA ASP A 19 6.94 4.72 20.03
C ASP A 19 5.95 5.10 21.15
N ARG A 20 6.16 6.28 21.75
CA ARG A 20 5.30 6.77 22.83
C ARG A 20 3.83 6.89 22.42
N GLY A 21 3.55 7.22 21.16
CA GLY A 21 2.20 7.32 20.63
C GLY A 21 1.51 5.95 20.55
N ALA A 22 2.20 4.95 20.01
CA ALA A 22 1.73 3.57 19.94
C ALA A 22 1.48 3.00 21.35
N ILE A 23 2.40 3.23 22.29
CA ILE A 23 2.23 2.80 23.69
C ILE A 23 1.03 3.50 24.34
N ALA A 24 0.87 4.82 24.13
CA ALA A 24 -0.26 5.57 24.66
C ALA A 24 -1.59 5.05 24.11
N GLU A 25 -1.68 4.77 22.81
CA GLU A 25 -2.88 4.19 22.19
C GLU A 25 -3.20 2.78 22.72
N ILE A 26 -2.20 1.92 22.91
CA ILE A 26 -2.40 0.60 23.52
C ILE A 26 -2.97 0.75 24.94
N GLN A 27 -2.41 1.65 25.74
CA GLN A 27 -2.87 1.88 27.12
C GLN A 27 -4.28 2.50 27.16
N ARG A 28 -4.59 3.40 26.23
CA ARG A 28 -5.93 3.99 26.08
C ARG A 28 -6.95 2.89 25.72
N ALA A 29 -6.68 2.11 24.68
CA ALA A 29 -7.55 1.02 24.24
C ALA A 29 -7.76 -0.03 25.34
N ALA A 30 -6.71 -0.39 26.09
CA ALA A 30 -6.82 -1.33 27.21
C ALA A 30 -7.68 -0.80 28.37
N ARG A 31 -7.67 0.52 28.61
CA ARG A 31 -8.43 1.16 29.69
C ARG A 31 -9.89 1.35 29.33
N GLU A 32 -10.16 1.78 28.11
CA GLU A 32 -11.50 2.15 27.63
C GLU A 32 -12.26 0.95 27.05
N GLY A 33 -11.55 -0.08 26.60
CA GLY A 33 -12.14 -1.21 25.86
C GLY A 33 -12.68 -0.83 24.48
N MET A 34 -12.37 0.38 24.00
CA MET A 34 -12.85 0.91 22.73
C MET A 34 -11.81 0.69 21.62
N TYR A 35 -12.25 0.14 20.49
CA TYR A 35 -11.48 0.08 19.26
C TYR A 35 -11.98 1.11 18.25
N ASP A 36 -11.08 1.61 17.41
CA ASP A 36 -11.39 2.59 16.37
C ASP A 36 -11.77 1.87 15.07
N ILE A 37 -12.88 2.28 14.45
CA ILE A 37 -13.31 1.76 13.14
C ILE A 37 -12.65 2.63 12.07
N ARG A 38 -11.66 2.08 11.39
CA ARG A 38 -10.85 2.80 10.40
C ARG A 38 -10.42 1.87 9.26
N GLY A 39 -10.02 2.51 8.16
CA GLY A 39 -9.41 1.81 7.03
C GLY A 39 -8.14 1.05 7.42
N PHE A 40 -7.90 -0.06 6.73
CA PHE A 40 -6.67 -0.83 6.86
C PHE A 40 -5.50 -0.05 6.23
N GLY A 41 -4.35 -0.03 6.90
CA GLY A 41 -3.18 0.70 6.43
C GLY A 41 -2.01 0.66 7.41
N ALA A 42 -0.82 0.98 6.93
CA ALA A 42 0.36 1.05 7.78
C ALA A 42 0.25 2.21 8.78
N LYS A 43 0.42 1.93 10.08
CA LYS A 43 0.50 2.94 11.14
C LYS A 43 1.91 3.50 11.36
N ARG A 44 2.90 2.84 10.76
CA ARG A 44 4.31 3.23 10.79
C ARG A 44 4.65 4.07 9.56
N PRO A 45 5.76 4.81 9.59
CA PRO A 45 6.33 5.38 8.38
C PRO A 45 6.56 4.28 7.32
N VAL A 46 6.15 4.59 6.09
CA VAL A 46 6.39 3.78 4.89
C VAL A 46 7.23 4.61 3.92
N PRO A 47 8.04 3.97 3.06
CA PRO A 47 8.81 4.69 2.05
C PRO A 47 7.91 5.57 1.19
N HIS A 48 8.36 6.79 0.91
CA HIS A 48 7.74 7.71 -0.03
C HIS A 48 8.44 7.64 -1.39
N PHE A 49 7.81 8.18 -2.44
CA PHE A 49 8.47 8.27 -3.75
C PHE A 49 9.74 9.13 -3.72
N ASP A 50 9.84 10.08 -2.79
CA ASP A 50 11.04 10.91 -2.60
C ASP A 50 12.22 10.12 -2.01
N ASP A 51 11.97 8.94 -1.42
CA ASP A 51 13.02 8.04 -0.92
C ASP A 51 13.65 7.20 -2.06
N LEU A 52 13.09 7.25 -3.27
CA LEU A 52 13.53 6.46 -4.41
C LEU A 52 14.41 7.28 -5.36
N LEU A 53 15.59 6.76 -5.67
CA LEU A 53 16.45 7.28 -6.73
C LEU A 53 16.47 6.30 -7.91
N PHE A 54 15.99 6.77 -9.07
CA PHE A 54 16.10 6.02 -10.33
C PHE A 54 17.38 6.38 -11.05
N LEU A 55 18.19 5.38 -11.39
CA LEU A 55 19.36 5.58 -12.24
C LEU A 55 18.91 5.79 -13.68
N GLY A 56 19.33 6.91 -14.27
CA GLY A 56 19.03 7.21 -15.67
C GLY A 56 19.57 6.12 -16.60
N ALA A 57 18.80 5.78 -17.63
CA ALA A 57 19.16 4.72 -18.57
C ALA A 57 20.57 4.92 -19.15
N SER A 58 20.91 6.16 -19.54
CA SER A 58 22.20 6.54 -20.17
C SER A 58 23.45 6.17 -19.37
N VAL A 59 23.32 5.90 -18.07
CA VAL A 59 24.43 5.43 -17.23
C VAL A 59 24.76 3.95 -17.50
N SER A 60 23.81 3.16 -18.03
CA SER A 60 23.94 1.72 -18.23
C SER A 60 23.60 1.23 -19.65
N ARG A 61 22.77 1.95 -20.40
CA ARG A 61 22.30 1.60 -21.76
C ARG A 61 21.73 2.81 -22.51
N TYR A 62 21.48 2.67 -23.81
CA TYR A 62 20.73 3.68 -24.55
C TYR A 62 19.26 3.74 -24.10
N PRO A 63 18.69 4.92 -23.85
CA PRO A 63 17.26 5.07 -23.57
C PRO A 63 16.42 4.72 -24.81
N LEU A 64 15.16 4.36 -24.57
CA LEU A 64 14.22 4.10 -25.66
C LEU A 64 13.97 5.38 -26.47
N GLU A 65 14.03 5.26 -27.79
CA GLU A 65 13.71 6.37 -28.69
C GLU A 65 12.23 6.31 -29.06
N GLY A 66 11.39 7.17 -28.48
CA GLY A 66 9.93 7.08 -28.58
C GLY A 66 9.31 7.13 -29.99
N TYR A 67 10.08 7.53 -31.02
CA TYR A 67 9.65 7.45 -32.43
C TYR A 67 10.03 6.13 -33.11
N ARG A 68 11.00 5.38 -32.58
CA ARG A 68 11.45 4.08 -33.10
C ARG A 68 10.81 2.91 -32.37
N GLU A 69 10.61 3.06 -31.07
CA GLU A 69 10.12 1.99 -30.21
C GLU A 69 9.14 2.53 -29.17
N ARG A 70 8.26 1.65 -28.70
CA ARG A 70 7.29 1.96 -27.64
C ARG A 70 7.69 1.26 -26.36
N CYS A 71 7.47 1.94 -25.23
CA CYS A 71 7.56 1.31 -23.93
C CYS A 71 6.33 0.41 -23.73
N GLY A 72 6.53 -0.91 -23.70
CA GLY A 72 5.48 -1.86 -23.34
C GLY A 72 5.16 -1.73 -21.85
N THR A 73 3.86 -1.64 -21.55
CA THR A 73 3.34 -1.57 -20.18
C THR A 73 2.61 -2.85 -19.78
N ASP A 74 2.46 -3.79 -20.70
CA ASP A 74 1.75 -5.03 -20.46
C ASP A 74 2.56 -5.94 -19.52
N VAL A 75 1.84 -6.64 -18.65
CA VAL A 75 2.41 -7.52 -17.63
C VAL A 75 1.65 -8.83 -17.59
N LEU A 76 2.38 -9.95 -17.55
CA LEU A 76 1.82 -11.26 -17.24
C LEU A 76 2.18 -11.66 -15.81
N ILE A 77 1.19 -11.72 -14.94
CA ILE A 77 1.34 -12.17 -13.55
C ILE A 77 1.11 -13.69 -13.50
N GLY A 78 2.05 -14.41 -12.89
CA GLY A 78 1.98 -15.87 -12.76
C GLY A 78 2.50 -16.66 -13.96
N ALA A 79 3.11 -15.99 -14.96
CA ALA A 79 3.59 -16.61 -16.21
C ALA A 79 4.44 -17.88 -16.03
N ARG A 80 5.15 -18.01 -14.90
CA ARG A 80 6.05 -19.13 -14.63
C ARG A 80 5.34 -20.40 -14.12
N HIS A 81 4.24 -20.27 -13.39
CA HIS A 81 3.65 -21.38 -12.62
C HIS A 81 2.12 -21.48 -12.72
N ALA A 82 1.43 -20.40 -13.09
CA ALA A 82 -0.01 -20.43 -13.23
C ALA A 82 -0.39 -21.14 -14.54
N ARG A 83 -1.37 -22.04 -14.47
CA ARG A 83 -1.98 -22.65 -15.67
C ARG A 83 -2.63 -21.59 -16.55
N GLU A 84 -3.20 -20.56 -15.94
CA GLU A 84 -3.82 -19.42 -16.60
C GLU A 84 -3.25 -18.13 -15.99
N PRO A 85 -2.17 -17.59 -16.57
CA PRO A 85 -1.57 -16.33 -16.12
C PRO A 85 -2.52 -15.15 -16.35
N VAL A 86 -2.48 -14.18 -15.44
CA VAL A 86 -3.27 -12.94 -15.59
C VAL A 86 -2.49 -11.98 -16.47
N LYS A 87 -3.07 -11.59 -17.60
CA LYS A 87 -2.54 -10.55 -18.48
C LYS A 87 -3.19 -9.21 -18.16
N LEU A 88 -2.38 -8.18 -17.98
CA LEU A 88 -2.77 -6.79 -17.81
C LEU A 88 -2.09 -5.93 -18.88
N ASP A 89 -2.77 -4.89 -19.37
CA ASP A 89 -2.23 -3.96 -20.37
C ASP A 89 -1.35 -2.86 -19.73
N ILE A 90 -1.52 -2.63 -18.42
CA ILE A 90 -0.73 -1.67 -17.62
C ILE A 90 -0.29 -2.27 -16.28
N PRO A 91 0.82 -1.81 -15.67
CA PRO A 91 1.36 -2.34 -14.42
C PRO A 91 0.72 -1.68 -13.18
N ILE A 92 -0.54 -1.26 -13.28
CA ILE A 92 -1.27 -0.52 -12.23
C ILE A 92 -2.60 -1.19 -12.02
N THR A 93 -2.87 -1.68 -10.81
CA THR A 93 -4.16 -2.29 -10.44
C THR A 93 -4.89 -1.45 -9.41
N ILE A 94 -6.21 -1.62 -9.32
CA ILE A 94 -7.02 -0.99 -8.28
C ILE A 94 -6.95 -1.86 -7.02
N ALA A 95 -6.46 -1.27 -5.94
CA ALA A 95 -6.33 -1.94 -4.65
C ALA A 95 -7.69 -2.43 -4.12
N GLY A 96 -7.67 -3.55 -3.38
CA GLY A 96 -8.86 -4.12 -2.78
C GLY A 96 -9.45 -3.22 -1.71
N MET A 97 -10.71 -2.82 -1.91
CA MET A 97 -11.51 -2.05 -0.94
C MET A 97 -12.79 -2.83 -0.71
N SER A 98 -13.26 -3.00 0.52
CA SER A 98 -14.43 -3.87 0.80
C SER A 98 -15.74 -3.31 0.24
N PHE A 99 -16.65 -4.16 -0.24
CA PHE A 99 -18.08 -3.80 -0.28
C PHE A 99 -18.56 -3.52 1.16
N GLY A 100 -19.31 -2.43 1.34
CA GLY A 100 -19.65 -1.87 2.66
C GLY A 100 -18.73 -0.74 3.10
N ALA A 101 -17.45 -0.76 2.73
CA ALA A 101 -16.58 0.42 2.79
C ALA A 101 -16.80 1.32 1.56
N LEU A 102 -17.11 0.70 0.41
CA LEU A 102 -17.57 1.36 -0.79
C LEU A 102 -19.02 1.00 -1.10
N SER A 103 -19.72 1.90 -1.81
CA SER A 103 -21.05 1.64 -2.34
C SER A 103 -20.99 0.69 -3.55
N GLY A 104 -22.10 0.00 -3.84
CA GLY A 104 -22.23 -0.86 -5.02
C GLY A 104 -21.95 -0.13 -6.34
N PRO A 105 -22.51 1.06 -6.58
CA PRO A 105 -22.19 1.85 -7.77
C PRO A 105 -20.71 2.21 -7.89
N ALA A 106 -20.03 2.50 -6.77
CA ALA A 106 -18.60 2.77 -6.77
C ALA A 106 -17.79 1.53 -7.19
N LYS A 107 -18.19 0.34 -6.70
CA LYS A 107 -17.57 -0.93 -7.11
C LYS A 107 -17.76 -1.23 -8.58
N GLU A 108 -18.97 -1.04 -9.10
CA GLU A 108 -19.27 -1.23 -10.51
C GLU A 108 -18.47 -0.26 -11.39
N ALA A 109 -18.40 1.01 -11.02
CA ALA A 109 -17.61 2.01 -11.74
C ALA A 109 -16.12 1.65 -11.78
N LEU A 110 -15.53 1.20 -10.67
CA LEU A 110 -14.14 0.74 -10.62
C LEU A 110 -13.91 -0.49 -11.50
N GLY A 111 -14.84 -1.44 -11.51
CA GLY A 111 -14.76 -2.64 -12.37
C GLY A 111 -14.85 -2.33 -13.85
N ARG A 112 -15.76 -1.44 -14.24
CA ARG A 112 -15.89 -0.96 -15.64
C ARG A 112 -14.63 -0.22 -16.07
N GLY A 113 -14.17 0.74 -15.27
CA GLY A 113 -12.94 1.49 -15.55
C GLY A 113 -11.70 0.61 -15.64
N ALA A 114 -11.57 -0.39 -14.76
CA ALA A 114 -10.48 -1.36 -14.84
C ALA A 114 -10.52 -2.15 -16.16
N THR A 115 -11.71 -2.60 -16.57
CA THR A 115 -11.90 -3.31 -17.84
C THR A 115 -11.55 -2.43 -19.04
N GLU A 116 -11.98 -1.17 -19.05
CA GLU A 116 -11.75 -0.22 -20.14
C GLU A 116 -10.27 0.08 -20.38
N VAL A 117 -9.46 0.11 -19.32
CA VAL A 117 -8.01 0.38 -19.41
C VAL A 117 -7.16 -0.90 -19.39
N GLY A 118 -7.79 -2.07 -19.45
CA GLY A 118 -7.09 -3.36 -19.51
C GLY A 118 -6.36 -3.74 -18.22
N THR A 119 -6.89 -3.35 -17.06
CA THR A 119 -6.33 -3.71 -15.76
C THR A 119 -7.31 -4.45 -14.84
N SER A 120 -6.83 -4.82 -13.66
CA SER A 120 -7.58 -5.57 -12.66
C SER A 120 -8.01 -4.70 -11.48
N THR A 121 -9.12 -5.11 -10.86
CA THR A 121 -9.61 -4.61 -9.58
C THR A 121 -9.89 -5.79 -8.64
N THR A 122 -9.83 -5.56 -7.32
CA THR A 122 -10.05 -6.59 -6.30
C THR A 122 -11.33 -6.31 -5.50
N THR A 123 -12.06 -7.37 -5.14
CA THR A 123 -13.31 -7.27 -4.37
C THR A 123 -13.11 -6.74 -2.94
N GLY A 124 -11.92 -6.93 -2.37
CA GLY A 124 -11.68 -6.73 -0.94
C GLY A 124 -12.32 -7.85 -0.12
N ASP A 125 -12.29 -7.70 1.21
CA ASP A 125 -12.75 -8.75 2.15
C ASP A 125 -14.28 -8.88 2.24
N GLY A 126 -15.04 -7.88 1.80
CA GLY A 126 -16.51 -7.89 1.86
C GLY A 126 -17.21 -8.70 0.77
N GLY A 127 -16.46 -9.22 -0.21
CA GLY A 127 -17.03 -9.90 -1.36
C GLY A 127 -17.72 -8.95 -2.36
N MET A 128 -18.19 -9.53 -3.46
CA MET A 128 -19.02 -8.90 -4.50
C MET A 128 -20.16 -9.83 -4.84
#